data_AF-A0A5B8ZAM9-F1
#
_entry.id   AF-A0A5B8ZAM9-F1
#
_cell.length_a   1.000
_cell.length_b   1.000
_cell.length_c   1.000
_cell.angle_alpha   90.00
_cell.angle_beta   90.00
_cell.angle_gamma   90.00
#
_symmetry.space_group_name_H-M   'P 1'
#
loop_
_entity.id
_entity.type
_entity.pdbx_description
1 polymer ?
#
loop_
_entity_poly.entity_id
_entity_poly.type
_entity_poly.pdbx_seq_one_letter_code
_entity_poly.pdbx_strand_id
1 'polypeptide(L)'
;MVRIIDYQAKQPISKVNNNNQTPIPQSPDKIVLASIRITIPKNAKKNHVELIATAGLRGISETSQILFKIFRDGKEIFRAQEGIEADPTSEVNYIVTFQAIDKNVRKGSHRYKVTAENITSDTEAAIVGPISFSGLAIKKC
;
A
#
# COMPACT_ATOMS: atom_id res chain seq x y z
N MET A 1 2.65 23.15 -17.77
CA MET A 1 1.74 23.36 -16.62
C MET A 1 1.18 21.99 -16.18
N VAL A 2 0.79 21.77 -14.92
CA VAL A 2 0.14 20.52 -14.48
C VAL A 2 -1.29 20.77 -14.06
N ARG A 3 -2.19 19.81 -14.31
CA ARG A 3 -3.59 19.86 -13.88
C ARG A 3 -3.98 18.58 -13.16
N ILE A 4 -4.61 18.74 -12.00
CA ILE A 4 -5.23 17.64 -11.26
C ILE A 4 -6.42 17.10 -12.05
N ILE A 5 -6.46 15.78 -12.20
CA ILE A 5 -7.49 15.03 -12.91
C ILE A 5 -8.50 14.46 -11.92
N ASP A 6 -7.99 13.78 -10.88
CA ASP A 6 -8.78 13.09 -9.87
C ASP A 6 -7.88 12.90 -8.63
N TYR A 7 -8.51 12.80 -7.47
CA TYR A 7 -7.86 12.49 -6.21
C TYR A 7 -8.79 11.62 -5.37
N GLN A 8 -8.24 10.53 -4.85
CA GLN A 8 -8.95 9.67 -3.91
C GLN A 8 -8.03 9.27 -2.78
N ALA A 9 -8.60 9.15 -1.58
CA ALA A 9 -7.90 8.65 -0.42
C ALA A 9 -8.81 7.79 0.43
N LYS A 10 -8.24 6.80 1.11
CA LYS A 10 -8.88 6.04 2.18
C LYS A 10 -7.92 5.91 3.35
N GLN A 11 -8.52 5.95 4.55
CA GLN A 11 -7.82 5.68 5.81
C GLN A 11 -8.66 4.73 6.66
N PRO A 12 -8.62 3.42 6.39
CA PRO A 12 -9.45 2.44 7.12
C PRO A 12 -9.14 2.39 8.62
N ILE A 13 -7.87 2.59 9.00
CA ILE A 13 -7.42 2.61 10.38
C ILE A 13 -6.62 3.89 10.60
N SER A 14 -7.06 4.76 11.53
CA SER A 14 -6.46 6.08 11.77
C SER A 14 -5.43 6.11 12.89
N LYS A 15 -5.35 5.06 13.72
CA LYS A 15 -4.50 5.00 14.91
C LYS A 15 -3.92 3.60 15.07
N VAL A 16 -2.76 3.52 15.71
CA VAL A 16 -2.17 2.25 16.15
C VAL A 16 -3.09 1.61 17.19
N ASN A 17 -3.34 0.31 17.07
CA ASN A 17 -4.03 -0.48 18.10
C ASN A 17 -3.37 -1.85 18.26
N ASN A 18 -2.46 -1.97 19.23
CA ASN A 18 -1.76 -3.22 19.52
C ASN A 18 -2.67 -4.31 20.13
N ASN A 19 -3.88 -3.96 20.57
CA ASN A 19 -4.86 -4.93 21.08
C ASN A 19 -5.75 -5.51 19.98
N ASN A 20 -5.70 -4.95 18.76
CA ASN A 20 -6.45 -5.43 17.60
C ASN A 20 -5.51 -5.60 16.40
N GLN A 21 -4.74 -6.68 16.44
CA GLN A 21 -3.74 -6.99 15.43
C GLN A 21 -4.36 -7.85 14.33
N THR A 22 -4.04 -7.56 13.07
CA THR A 22 -4.42 -8.41 11.94
C THR A 22 -3.17 -9.09 11.38
N PRO A 23 -2.98 -10.41 11.56
CA PRO A 23 -1.83 -11.12 11.03
C PRO A 23 -1.67 -10.93 9.52
N ILE A 24 -0.44 -10.75 9.07
CA ILE A 24 -0.11 -10.70 7.65
C ILE A 24 0.07 -12.15 7.18
N PRO A 25 -0.73 -12.63 6.22
CA PRO A 25 -0.63 -14.01 5.77
C PRO A 25 0.69 -14.27 5.03
N GLN A 26 1.17 -15.51 5.10
CA GLN A 26 2.34 -15.96 4.36
C GLN A 26 2.03 -16.09 2.86
N SER A 27 2.98 -15.69 2.01
CA SER A 27 2.87 -15.81 0.57
C SER A 27 2.55 -17.26 0.14
N PRO A 28 1.70 -17.46 -0.89
CA PRO A 28 1.19 -16.46 -1.85
C PRO A 28 -0.11 -15.74 -1.42
N ASP A 29 -0.61 -16.04 -0.21
CA ASP A 29 -1.75 -15.35 0.36
C ASP A 29 -1.35 -13.93 0.76
N LYS A 30 -2.34 -13.02 0.72
CA LYS A 30 -2.11 -11.59 0.97
C LYS A 30 -3.33 -10.93 1.55
N ILE A 31 -3.10 -9.92 2.39
CA ILE A 31 -4.16 -9.05 2.90
C ILE A 31 -4.28 -7.79 2.04
N VAL A 32 -5.51 -7.33 1.79
CA VAL A 32 -5.77 -6.02 1.17
C VAL A 32 -5.83 -4.97 2.27
N LEU A 33 -4.89 -4.01 2.26
CA LEU A 33 -4.85 -2.95 3.26
C LEU A 33 -5.86 -1.84 2.93
N ALA A 34 -5.93 -1.45 1.65
CA ALA A 34 -6.87 -0.44 1.18
C ALA A 34 -7.13 -0.54 -0.33
N SER A 35 -8.18 0.13 -0.81
CA SER A 35 -8.50 0.22 -2.22
C SER A 35 -9.17 1.55 -2.57
N ILE A 36 -8.70 2.20 -3.63
CA ILE A 36 -9.23 3.45 -4.17
C ILE A 36 -9.57 3.31 -5.66
N ARG A 37 -10.29 4.28 -6.23
CA ARG A 37 -10.69 4.25 -7.63
C ARG A 37 -10.43 5.58 -8.32
N ILE A 38 -9.48 5.62 -9.24
CA ILE A 38 -9.08 6.84 -9.95
C ILE A 38 -9.67 6.83 -11.37
N THR A 39 -10.22 7.96 -11.79
CA THR A 39 -10.84 8.13 -13.11
C THR A 39 -10.01 9.05 -14.01
N ILE A 40 -9.62 8.54 -15.18
CA ILE A 40 -8.83 9.27 -16.17
C ILE A 40 -9.73 9.66 -17.36
N PRO A 41 -9.86 10.95 -17.69
CA PRO A 41 -10.68 11.43 -18.80
C PRO A 41 -10.01 11.18 -20.14
N LYS A 42 -10.81 11.15 -21.22
CA LYS A 42 -10.36 10.86 -22.60
C LYS A 42 -9.23 11.76 -23.09
N ASN A 43 -9.14 13.00 -22.61
CA ASN A 43 -8.17 14.01 -23.05
C ASN A 43 -6.89 14.08 -22.18
N ALA A 44 -6.66 13.14 -21.26
CA ALA A 44 -5.50 13.12 -20.39
C ALA A 44 -4.46 12.08 -20.86
N LYS A 45 -3.98 12.14 -22.12
CA LYS A 45 -3.06 11.12 -22.66
C LYS A 45 -1.69 11.08 -21.96
N LYS A 46 -1.15 12.26 -21.59
CA LYS A 46 0.09 12.41 -20.81
C LYS A 46 -0.26 12.65 -19.35
N ASN A 47 -0.65 11.58 -18.65
CA ASN A 47 -0.96 11.61 -17.23
C ASN A 47 -0.04 10.71 -16.43
N HIS A 48 -0.04 10.88 -15.13
CA HIS A 48 0.42 9.87 -14.20
C HIS A 48 -0.42 9.91 -12.91
N VAL A 49 -0.45 8.79 -12.21
CA VAL A 49 -1.08 8.65 -10.89
C VAL A 49 0.02 8.43 -9.86
N GLU A 50 0.12 9.34 -8.91
CA GLU A 50 1.01 9.22 -7.75
C GLU A 50 0.23 8.53 -6.64
N LEU A 51 0.72 7.38 -6.20
CA LEU A 51 0.08 6.53 -5.21
C LEU A 51 0.95 6.52 -3.96
N ILE A 52 0.38 6.87 -2.82
CA ILE A 52 1.10 6.90 -1.53
C ILE A 52 0.34 6.01 -0.57
N ALA A 53 1.04 5.03 0.02
CA ALA A 53 0.48 4.14 1.03
C ALA A 53 1.28 4.25 2.32
N THR A 54 0.58 4.19 3.44
CA THR A 54 1.16 4.06 4.78
C THR A 54 0.54 2.86 5.47
N ALA A 55 1.37 2.05 6.12
CA ALA A 55 0.93 0.96 6.98
C ALA A 55 1.74 0.95 8.28
N GLY A 56 1.06 0.85 9.40
CA GLY A 56 1.66 0.55 10.69
C GLY A 56 1.65 -0.96 10.96
N LEU A 57 2.82 -1.49 11.28
CA LEU A 57 3.09 -2.90 11.45
C LEU A 57 3.68 -3.18 12.83
N ARG A 58 3.58 -4.43 13.24
CA ARG A 58 4.22 -4.95 14.43
C ARG A 58 4.86 -6.31 14.15
N GLY A 59 6.10 -6.51 14.58
CA GLY A 59 6.72 -7.84 14.61
C GLY A 59 6.16 -8.66 15.77
N ILE A 60 5.83 -9.92 15.50
CA ILE A 60 5.27 -10.86 16.49
C ILE A 60 6.28 -11.96 16.80
N SER A 61 6.89 -12.55 15.77
CA SER A 61 7.93 -13.58 15.93
C SER A 61 8.96 -13.48 14.82
N GLU A 62 10.24 -13.63 15.21
CA GLU A 62 11.41 -13.53 14.33
C GLU A 62 11.40 -12.25 13.46
N THR A 63 12.27 -12.19 12.44
CA THR A 63 12.30 -11.07 11.50
C THR A 63 11.54 -11.40 10.22
N SER A 64 10.34 -10.85 10.09
CA SER A 64 9.50 -11.02 8.90
C SER A 64 9.98 -10.15 7.75
N GLN A 65 9.88 -10.65 6.52
CA GLN A 65 10.06 -9.82 5.31
C GLN A 65 8.69 -9.59 4.68
N ILE A 66 8.20 -8.36 4.77
CA ILE A 66 6.87 -8.00 4.29
C ILE A 66 6.95 -7.41 2.89
N LEU A 67 6.30 -8.06 1.94
CA LEU A 67 6.21 -7.63 0.56
C LEU A 67 4.92 -6.81 0.35
N PHE A 68 5.07 -5.52 0.13
CA PHE A 68 3.99 -4.63 -0.25
C PHE A 68 3.84 -4.60 -1.77
N LYS A 69 2.61 -4.69 -2.25
CA LYS A 69 2.31 -4.61 -3.69
C LYS A 69 1.17 -3.63 -3.95
N ILE A 70 1.27 -2.90 -5.06
CA ILE A 70 0.14 -2.12 -5.59
C ILE A 70 -0.31 -2.71 -6.92
N PHE A 71 -1.61 -2.94 -7.03
CA PHE A 71 -2.26 -3.46 -8.21
C PHE A 71 -3.17 -2.40 -8.84
N ARG A 72 -3.10 -2.24 -10.16
CA ARG A 72 -4.11 -1.55 -10.97
C ARG A 72 -4.91 -2.57 -11.75
N ASP A 73 -6.23 -2.61 -11.52
CA ASP A 73 -7.15 -3.53 -12.21
C ASP A 73 -6.71 -5.00 -12.15
N GLY A 74 -6.04 -5.41 -11.05
CA GLY A 74 -5.52 -6.77 -10.86
C GLY A 74 -4.13 -7.01 -11.42
N LYS A 75 -3.55 -6.08 -12.18
CA LYS A 75 -2.14 -6.14 -12.60
C LYS A 75 -1.24 -5.47 -11.56
N GLU A 76 -0.22 -6.16 -11.11
CA GLU A 76 0.82 -5.57 -10.27
C GLU A 76 1.58 -4.49 -11.05
N ILE A 77 1.74 -3.31 -10.44
CA ILE A 77 2.44 -2.17 -11.03
C ILE A 77 3.61 -1.68 -10.17
N PHE A 78 3.68 -2.15 -8.92
CA PHE A 78 4.70 -1.76 -7.95
C PHE A 78 4.83 -2.84 -6.89
N ARG A 79 6.06 -3.03 -6.41
CA ARG A 79 6.38 -3.83 -5.22
C ARG A 79 7.51 -3.17 -4.42
N ALA A 80 7.46 -3.32 -3.10
CA ALA A 80 8.51 -2.92 -2.16
C ALA A 80 8.56 -3.91 -1.00
N GLN A 81 9.69 -3.99 -0.30
CA GLN A 81 9.91 -4.93 0.79
C GLN A 81 10.43 -4.19 2.02
N GLU A 82 9.97 -4.59 3.20
CA GLU A 82 10.44 -4.09 4.50
C GLU A 82 10.71 -5.28 5.44
N GLY A 83 11.81 -5.22 6.19
CA GLY A 83 12.07 -6.14 7.30
C GLY A 83 11.42 -5.65 8.59
N ILE A 84 10.68 -6.52 9.26
CA ILE A 84 9.98 -6.21 10.52
C ILE A 84 10.51 -7.14 11.61
N GLU A 85 11.29 -6.58 12.54
CA GLU A 85 11.86 -7.32 13.67
C GLU A 85 10.82 -7.53 14.77
N ALA A 86 10.96 -8.63 15.51
CA ALA A 86 10.10 -8.97 16.65
C ALA A 86 10.86 -9.10 17.99
N ASP A 87 12.12 -8.66 18.07
CA ASP A 87 12.87 -8.69 19.33
C ASP A 87 12.26 -7.70 20.33
N PRO A 88 11.69 -8.16 21.46
CA PRO A 88 11.07 -7.28 22.45
C PRO A 88 12.07 -6.38 23.19
N THR A 89 13.37 -6.65 23.06
CA THR A 89 14.45 -5.79 23.55
C THR A 89 14.86 -4.71 22.53
N SER A 90 14.29 -4.77 21.31
CA SER A 90 14.48 -3.85 20.18
C SER A 90 13.15 -3.19 19.75
N GLU A 91 13.15 -2.51 18.59
CA GLU A 91 11.93 -1.98 17.98
C GLU A 91 11.04 -3.08 17.42
N VAL A 92 9.80 -3.18 17.92
CA VAL A 92 8.80 -4.13 17.38
C VAL A 92 7.65 -3.46 16.63
N ASN A 93 7.56 -2.13 16.62
CA ASN A 93 6.50 -1.40 15.90
C ASN A 93 7.10 -0.50 14.83
N TYR A 94 6.53 -0.55 13.64
CA TYR A 94 7.05 0.12 12.44
C TYR A 94 5.94 0.91 11.75
N ILE A 95 6.32 2.00 11.10
CA ILE A 95 5.46 2.71 10.16
C ILE A 95 6.18 2.82 8.82
N VAL A 96 5.58 2.22 7.79
CA VAL A 96 6.16 2.21 6.45
C VAL A 96 5.32 3.10 5.57
N THR A 97 5.97 4.05 4.88
CA THR A 97 5.32 4.85 3.83
C THR A 97 6.09 4.69 2.53
N PHE A 98 5.39 4.35 1.45
CA PHE A 98 5.99 4.16 0.14
C PHE A 98 5.14 4.77 -0.95
N GLN A 99 5.79 5.07 -2.08
CA GLN A 99 5.20 5.73 -3.22
C GLN A 99 5.40 4.92 -4.51
N ALA A 100 4.35 4.88 -5.33
CA ALA A 100 4.43 4.40 -6.72
C ALA A 100 3.97 5.50 -7.69
N ILE A 101 4.52 5.47 -8.91
CA ILE A 101 4.13 6.40 -9.99
C ILE A 101 3.69 5.55 -11.19
N ASP A 102 2.40 5.58 -11.49
CA ASP A 102 1.81 4.90 -12.64
C ASP A 102 1.63 5.87 -13.81
N LYS A 103 2.44 5.72 -14.86
CA LYS A 103 2.49 6.65 -15.99
C LYS A 103 1.56 6.23 -17.12
N ASN A 104 1.04 7.21 -17.85
CA ASN A 104 0.25 7.05 -19.07
C ASN A 104 -0.95 6.11 -18.87
N VAL A 105 -1.67 6.28 -17.75
CA VAL A 105 -2.84 5.47 -17.44
C VAL A 105 -3.91 5.71 -18.51
N ARG A 106 -4.50 4.62 -19.02
CA ARG A 106 -5.54 4.72 -20.05
C ARG A 106 -6.76 5.49 -19.52
N LYS A 107 -7.58 6.02 -20.41
CA LYS A 107 -8.88 6.61 -20.04
C LYS A 107 -9.77 5.54 -19.37
N GLY A 108 -10.59 5.96 -18.42
CA GLY A 108 -11.53 5.09 -17.72
C GLY A 108 -11.36 5.14 -16.21
N SER A 109 -12.10 4.27 -15.52
CA SER A 109 -12.05 4.14 -14.06
C SER A 109 -11.20 2.94 -13.67
N HIS A 110 -10.16 3.18 -12.88
CA HIS A 110 -9.15 2.18 -12.51
C HIS A 110 -9.18 1.95 -11.01
N ARG A 111 -9.25 0.67 -10.60
CA ARG A 111 -9.20 0.30 -9.20
C ARG A 111 -7.75 0.03 -8.80
N TYR A 112 -7.27 0.76 -7.81
CA TYR A 112 -5.98 0.53 -7.19
C TYR A 112 -6.18 -0.21 -5.86
N LYS A 113 -5.36 -1.22 -5.61
CA LYS A 113 -5.31 -1.94 -4.33
C LYS A 113 -3.88 -1.98 -3.83
N VAL A 114 -3.70 -1.74 -2.53
CA VAL A 114 -2.44 -1.99 -1.83
C VAL A 114 -2.59 -3.24 -0.97
N THR A 115 -1.60 -4.12 -1.00
CA THR A 115 -1.60 -5.39 -0.26
C THR A 115 -0.29 -5.59 0.50
N ALA A 116 -0.32 -6.47 1.49
CA ALA A 116 0.84 -6.98 2.19
C ALA A 116 0.79 -8.52 2.26
N GLU A 117 1.95 -9.15 2.22
CA GLU A 117 2.17 -10.59 2.43
C GLU A 117 3.54 -10.81 3.08
N ASN A 118 3.69 -11.83 3.91
CA ASN A 118 4.96 -12.22 4.50
C ASN A 118 5.65 -13.25 3.59
N ILE A 119 6.86 -12.95 3.13
CA ILE A 119 7.63 -13.83 2.24
C ILE A 119 8.66 -14.70 2.98
N THR A 120 8.79 -14.56 4.30
CA THR A 120 9.66 -15.43 5.12
C THR A 120 8.81 -16.48 5.83
N SER A 121 9.26 -17.73 5.81
CA SER A 121 8.62 -18.82 6.57
C SER A 121 8.94 -18.70 8.06
N ASP A 122 8.05 -19.23 8.89
CA ASP A 122 8.23 -19.36 10.35
C ASP A 122 8.44 -18.03 11.08
N THR A 123 7.95 -16.92 10.49
CA THR A 123 7.94 -15.59 11.12
C THR A 123 6.53 -15.02 11.10
N GLU A 124 6.24 -14.11 12.02
CA GLU A 124 4.93 -13.46 12.11
C GLU A 124 5.07 -11.95 12.29
N ALA A 125 4.27 -11.21 11.52
CA ALA A 125 4.04 -9.80 11.71
C ALA A 125 2.56 -9.49 11.47
N ALA A 126 2.08 -8.41 12.06
CA ALA A 126 0.70 -7.98 11.95
C ALA A 126 0.56 -6.52 11.56
N ILE A 127 -0.58 -6.20 10.95
CA ILE A 127 -1.05 -4.84 10.78
C ILE A 127 -1.69 -4.38 12.09
N VAL A 128 -1.21 -3.26 12.62
CA VAL A 128 -1.74 -2.61 13.84
C VAL A 128 -2.27 -1.20 13.56
N GLY A 129 -2.13 -0.74 12.31
CA GLY A 129 -2.49 0.62 11.90
C GLY A 129 -1.44 1.66 12.30
N PRO A 130 -1.51 2.90 11.77
CA PRO A 130 -2.54 3.38 10.84
C PRO A 130 -2.40 2.74 9.45
N ILE A 131 -3.47 2.80 8.66
CA ILE A 131 -3.47 2.43 7.24
C ILE A 131 -4.00 3.62 6.46
N SER A 132 -3.22 4.13 5.51
CA SER A 132 -3.69 5.12 4.55
C SER A 132 -3.29 4.72 3.13
N PHE A 133 -4.12 5.07 2.15
CA PHE A 133 -3.80 4.93 0.74
C PHE A 133 -4.45 6.03 -0.07
N SER A 134 -3.65 6.80 -0.78
CA SER A 134 -4.09 7.89 -1.65
C SER A 134 -3.58 7.73 -3.07
N GLY A 135 -4.29 8.36 -4.00
CA GLY A 135 -3.95 8.43 -5.40
C GLY A 135 -4.26 9.81 -5.94
N LEU A 136 -3.26 10.46 -6.51
CA LEU A 136 -3.39 11.76 -7.19
C LEU A 136 -3.10 11.57 -8.67
N ALA A 137 -4.11 11.73 -9.50
CA ALA A 137 -3.96 11.72 -10.95
C ALA A 137 -3.70 13.14 -11.45
N ILE A 138 -2.61 13.34 -12.18
CA ILE A 138 -2.29 14.63 -12.81
C ILE A 138 -1.95 14.44 -14.29
N LYS A 139 -2.28 15.44 -15.10
CA LYS A 139 -1.81 15.53 -16.50
C LYS A 139 -0.86 16.69 -16.68
N LYS A 140 0.10 16.50 -17.58
CA LYS A 140 0.88 17.61 -18.16
C LYS A 140 0.04 18.29 -19.24
N CYS A 141 -0.11 19.60 -19.11
CA CYS A 141 -0.69 20.49 -20.12
C CYS A 141 0.43 21.00 -21.02
#